data_AF-A0A7L2WMQ0-F1
#
_entry.id   AF-A0A7L2WMQ0-F1
#
_cell.length_a   1.000
_cell.length_b   1.000
_cell.length_c   1.000
_cell.angle_alpha   90.00
_cell.angle_beta   90.00
_cell.angle_gamma   90.00
#
_symmetry.space_group_name_H-M   'P 1'
#
loop_
_entity.id
_entity.type
_entity.pdbx_description
1 polymer ?
#
loop_
_entity_poly.entity_id
_entity_poly.type
_entity_poly.pdbx_seq_one_letter_code
_entity_poly.pdbx_strand_id
1 'polypeptide(L)' 'VMEAFEQAERKLKPNPQFLFSDVYWEMPPHLRRQQAALERHLQHYGEHYPLEHFEK' A
#
# COMPACT_ATOMS: atom_id res chain seq x y z
N VAL A 1 1.19 28.20 -2.09
CA VAL A 1 2.16 27.08 -2.16
C VAL A 1 2.28 26.39 -0.82
N MET A 2 2.57 27.11 0.28
CA MET A 2 2.70 26.52 1.63
C MET A 2 1.47 25.71 2.07
N GLU A 3 0.26 26.21 1.84
CA GLU A 3 -0.98 25.48 2.20
C GLU A 3 -1.11 24.13 1.48
N ALA A 4 -0.84 24.08 0.17
CA ALA A 4 -0.89 22.83 -0.59
C ALA A 4 0.19 21.83 -0.14
N PHE A 5 1.33 22.33 0.33
CA PHE A 5 2.41 21.52 0.87
C PHE A 5 2.01 20.88 2.22
N GLU A 6 1.50 21.69 3.15
CA GLU A 6 1.01 21.20 4.44
C GLU A 6 -0.13 20.18 4.28
N GLN A 7 -1.02 20.39 3.30
CA GLN A 7 -2.07 19.42 2.98
C GLN A 7 -1.51 18.10 2.42
N ALA A 8 -0.46 18.16 1.60
CA ALA A 8 0.16 16.98 1.02
C ALA A 8 0.94 16.16 2.06
N GLU A 9 1.64 16.81 3.00
CA GLU A 9 2.39 16.11 4.06
C GLU A 9 1.48 15.37 5.06
N ARG A 10 0.27 15.90 5.30
CA ARG A 10 -0.70 15.28 6.22
C ARG A 10 -1.49 14.12 5.60
N LYS A 11 -1.47 13.97 4.27
CA LYS A 11 -2.17 12.87 3.62
C LYS A 11 -1.49 11.53 3.91
N LEU A 12 -2.32 10.54 4.21
CA LEU A 12 -1.85 9.16 4.29
C LEU A 12 -1.36 8.69 2.92
N LYS A 13 -0.42 7.76 2.95
CA LYS A 13 0.09 7.07 1.77
C LYS A 13 -0.99 6.11 1.24
N PRO A 14 -1.07 5.90 -0.07
CA PRO A 14 -2.02 4.94 -0.65
C PRO A 14 -1.81 3.54 -0.08
N ASN A 15 -2.88 2.74 -0.01
CA ASN A 15 -2.84 1.36 0.49
C ASN A 15 -1.69 0.54 -0.15
N PRO A 16 -0.88 -0.20 0.64
CA PRO A 16 0.22 -1.02 0.12
C PRO A 16 -0.19 -2.04 -0.96
N GLN A 17 -1.45 -2.44 -1.01
CA GLN A 17 -1.98 -3.33 -2.05
C GLN A 17 -1.87 -2.74 -3.46
N PHE A 18 -1.90 -1.40 -3.60
CA PHE A 18 -1.72 -0.73 -4.88
C PHE A 18 -0.29 -0.88 -5.46
N LEU A 19 0.65 -1.45 -4.70
CA LEU A 19 1.96 -1.84 -5.23
C LEU A 19 1.85 -2.88 -6.37
N PHE A 20 0.78 -3.69 -6.39
CA PHE A 20 0.61 -4.79 -7.34
C PHE A 20 -0.34 -4.45 -8.51
N SER A 21 -1.11 -3.36 -8.40
CA SER A 21 -1.98 -2.90 -9.49
C SER A 21 -1.19 -2.16 -10.56
N ASP A 22 -1.79 -2.01 -11.74
CA ASP A 22 -1.26 -1.24 -12.88
C ASP A 22 0.10 -1.71 -13.45
N VAL A 23 0.65 -2.84 -12.97
CA VAL A 23 1.83 -3.49 -13.55
C VAL A 23 1.53 -4.04 -14.95
N TYR A 24 0.32 -4.58 -15.12
CA TYR A 24 -0.25 -5.04 -16.37
C TYR A 24 -1.70 -4.55 -16.45
N TRP A 25 -2.28 -4.58 -17.66
CA TRP A 25 -3.70 -4.28 -17.86
C TRP A 25 -4.61 -5.09 -16.93
N GLU A 26 -4.30 -6.38 -16.74
CA GLU A 26 -4.95 -7.25 -15.78
C GLU A 26 -3.91 -7.90 -14.88
N MET A 27 -4.19 -7.96 -13.58
CA MET A 27 -3.27 -8.54 -12.60
C MET A 27 -3.11 -10.06 -12.86
N PRO A 28 -1.91 -10.54 -13.24
CA PRO A 28 -1.68 -11.95 -13.50
C PRO A 28 -1.84 -12.84 -12.24
N PRO A 29 -2.12 -14.15 -12.39
CA PRO A 29 -2.30 -15.06 -11.25
C PRO A 29 -1.11 -15.17 -10.29
N HIS A 30 0.12 -14.90 -10.75
CA HIS A 30 1.30 -14.90 -9.88
C HIS A 30 1.39 -13.62 -9.04
N LEU A 31 1.04 -12.46 -9.60
CA LEU A 31 0.99 -11.20 -8.84
C LEU A 31 -0.12 -11.21 -7.79
N ARG A 32 -1.30 -11.75 -8.11
CA ARG A 32 -2.36 -11.98 -7.11
C ARG A 32 -1.89 -12.86 -5.94
N ARG A 33 -1.09 -13.89 -6.23
CA ARG A 33 -0.49 -14.76 -5.20
C ARG A 33 0.52 -14.01 -4.32
N GLN A 34 1.29 -13.09 -4.91
CA GLN A 34 2.23 -12.25 -4.16
C GLN A 34 1.50 -11.23 -3.28
N GLN A 35 0.46 -10.57 -3.81
CA GLN A 35 -0.39 -9.66 -3.03
C GLN A 35 -0.99 -10.37 -1.81
N ALA A 36 -1.60 -11.54 -1.99
CA ALA A 36 -2.16 -12.32 -0.89
C ALA A 36 -1.09 -12.81 0.10
N ALA A 37 0.14 -13.06 -0.35
CA ALA A 37 1.24 -13.39 0.54
C ALA A 37 1.66 -12.20 1.41
N LEU A 38 1.70 -11.00 0.83
CA LEU A 38 1.96 -9.76 1.58
C LEU A 38 0.85 -9.49 2.60
N GLU A 39 -0.41 -9.65 2.23
CA GLU A 39 -1.54 -9.45 3.15
C GLU A 39 -1.42 -10.35 4.38
N ARG A 40 -1.15 -11.65 4.18
CA ARG A 40 -0.91 -12.59 5.30
C ARG A 40 0.32 -12.21 6.12
N HIS A 41 1.40 -11.76 5.46
CA HIS A 41 2.61 -11.32 6.15
C HIS A 41 2.32 -10.12 7.06
N LEU A 42 1.59 -9.12 6.57
CA LEU A 42 1.22 -7.93 7.35
C LEU A 42 0.20 -8.24 8.44
N GLN A 43 -0.65 -9.26 8.28
CA GLN A 43 -1.53 -9.73 9.36
C GLN A 43 -0.74 -10.28 10.56
N HIS A 44 0.36 -10.99 10.31
CA HIS A 44 1.17 -11.61 11.37
C HIS A 44 2.31 -10.73 11.88
N TYR A 45 2.90 -9.91 11.00
CA TYR A 45 4.12 -9.14 11.26
C TYR A 45 3.95 -7.64 11.00
N GLY A 46 2.70 -7.15 10.91
CA GLY A 46 2.39 -5.75 10.61
C GLY A 46 2.95 -4.75 11.61
N GLU A 47 3.20 -5.17 12.84
CA GLU A 47 3.83 -4.35 13.89
C GLU A 47 5.26 -3.90 13.54
N HIS A 48 5.93 -4.57 12.60
CA HIS A 48 7.26 -4.21 12.12
C HIS A 48 7.23 -3.23 10.93
N TYR A 49 6.04 -2.82 10.48
CA TYR A 49 5.86 -1.94 9.33
C TYR A 49 5.12 -0.66 9.72
N PRO A 50 5.42 0.48 9.09
CA PRO A 50 4.80 1.77 9.42
C PRO A 50 3.40 1.90 8.80
N LEU A 51 2.49 0.96 9.10
CA LEU A 51 1.15 0.87 8.51
C LEU A 51 0.22 2.03 8.91
N GLU A 52 0.54 2.74 9.98
CA GLU A 52 -0.20 3.92 10.46
C GLU A 52 -0.20 5.09 9.46
N HIS A 53 0.82 5.16 8.60
CA HIS A 53 0.93 6.20 7.57
C HIS A 53 0.25 5.81 6.25
N PHE A 54 -0.42 4.66 6.19
CA PHE A 54 -1.06 4.15 4.98
C PHE A 54 -2.57 4.11 5.12
N GLU A 55 -3.26 4.30 4.01
CA GLU A 55 -4.69 4.07 3.87
C GLU A 55 -5.00 2.57 4.03
N LYS A 56 -6.19 2.27 4.57
CA LYS A 56 -6.66 0.90 4.80
C LYS A 56 -7.22 0.23 3.56
#